data_AF-A0A7W8YMB2-F1
#
_entry.id   AF-A0A7W8YMB2-F1
#
_cell.length_a   1.000
_cell.length_b   1.000
_cell.length_c   1.000
_cell.angle_alpha   90.00
_cell.angle_beta   90.00
_cell.angle_gamma   90.00
#
_symmetry.space_group_name_H-M   'P 1'
#
loop_
_entity.id
_entity.type
_entity.pdbx_description
1 polymer ?
#
loop_
_entity_poly.entity_id
_entity_poly.type
_entity_poly.pdbx_seq_one_letter_code
_entity_poly.pdbx_strand_id
1 'polypeptide(L)'
;MNEVIEMPRRESAGLVAAEVHRYSLVEIRERVNLVQEVMRGIMKKDTHYGTIPSTPKPTLYKPGAEVLCVTFRIAPIYRILDLSTDLVARFRVTCIGQHQVSDIMLGEGVGECSSAEEKYKWRAAVCAEEFNLTPEIMRRLKFYKNGGKATQVRTEAADLSNTVLKMACKRAMIAMTLNVTAASDIFTQDIEDLPEELRSQDAGEPALSALAIEWVAKANAAPTAEDLALVWKAGVKAINEAKDATASNAFKTAVTARGETLKAAQPAAKPAAQPLSAAAAEILADMEVVADDGVEVFAASWGSLSKSTQNTLAPHYDALMARAQKARGAA
;
A
#
# COMPACT_ATOMS: atom_id res chain seq x y z
N MET A 1 54.17 4.75 -42.93
CA MET A 1 52.90 4.55 -42.21
C MET A 1 53.22 3.63 -41.04
N ASN A 2 53.19 4.14 -39.82
CA ASN A 2 53.40 3.29 -38.64
C ASN A 2 52.05 2.65 -38.30
N GLU A 3 51.99 1.32 -38.36
CA GLU A 3 50.87 0.56 -37.81
C GLU A 3 50.85 0.73 -36.29
N VAL A 4 49.76 1.27 -35.78
CA VAL A 4 49.45 1.21 -34.35
C VAL A 4 49.02 -0.22 -34.07
N ILE A 5 49.91 -1.00 -33.47
CA ILE A 5 49.57 -2.32 -32.94
C ILE A 5 48.76 -2.07 -31.66
N GLU A 6 47.44 -2.11 -31.77
CA GLU A 6 46.53 -2.05 -30.64
C GLU A 6 46.69 -3.33 -29.82
N MET A 7 47.34 -3.24 -28.65
CA MET A 7 47.46 -4.39 -27.76
C MET A 7 46.07 -4.71 -27.20
N PRO A 8 45.53 -5.94 -27.40
CA PRO A 8 44.30 -6.32 -26.73
C PRO A 8 44.54 -6.25 -25.22
N ARG A 9 43.66 -5.55 -24.50
CA ARG A 9 43.67 -5.52 -23.03
C ARG A 9 43.71 -6.97 -22.56
N ARG A 10 44.79 -7.35 -21.87
CA ARG A 10 44.93 -8.67 -21.26
C ARG A 10 43.67 -8.96 -20.44
N GLU A 11 42.82 -9.85 -20.95
CA GLU A 11 41.85 -10.56 -20.12
C GLU A 11 42.68 -11.38 -19.13
N SER A 12 42.82 -10.85 -17.91
CA SER A 12 43.51 -11.52 -16.83
C SER A 12 42.72 -12.75 -16.43
N ALA A 13 43.09 -13.91 -16.97
CA ALA A 13 42.57 -15.21 -16.56
C ALA A 13 43.01 -15.53 -15.11
N GLY A 14 42.03 -15.74 -14.22
CA GLY A 14 42.21 -16.16 -12.83
C GLY A 14 41.05 -15.71 -11.95
N LEU A 15 40.83 -16.38 -10.81
CA LEU A 15 39.76 -16.09 -9.82
C LEU A 15 39.62 -14.60 -9.43
N VAL A 16 40.66 -13.79 -9.65
CA VAL A 16 40.74 -12.35 -9.35
C VAL A 16 39.99 -11.46 -10.37
N ALA A 17 39.73 -11.94 -11.60
CA ALA A 17 38.91 -11.20 -12.57
C ALA A 17 37.43 -11.09 -12.13
N ALA A 18 36.99 -12.03 -11.27
CA ALA A 18 35.66 -12.02 -10.69
C ALA A 18 35.47 -10.98 -9.57
N GLU A 19 36.56 -10.47 -8.97
CA GLU A 19 36.50 -9.48 -7.88
C GLU A 19 36.27 -8.05 -8.38
N VAL A 20 36.69 -7.71 -9.60
CA VAL A 20 36.58 -6.35 -10.15
C VAL A 20 35.15 -6.01 -10.63
N HIS A 21 34.29 -7.02 -10.80
CA HIS A 21 32.95 -6.86 -11.40
C HIS A 21 31.78 -7.13 -10.44
N ARG A 22 32.05 -7.39 -9.16
CA ARG A 22 31.01 -7.59 -8.15
C ARG A 22 30.89 -6.32 -7.32
N TYR A 23 29.70 -5.73 -7.32
CA TYR A 23 29.39 -4.68 -6.37
C TYR A 23 29.43 -5.24 -4.94
N SER A 24 30.15 -4.55 -4.07
CA SER A 24 30.07 -4.76 -2.63
C SER A 24 28.68 -4.37 -2.11
N LEU A 25 28.31 -4.90 -0.93
CA LEU A 25 27.06 -4.52 -0.27
C LEU A 25 26.98 -3.00 0.02
N VAL A 26 28.13 -2.36 0.24
CA VAL A 26 28.22 -0.92 0.46
C VAL A 26 27.87 -0.17 -0.82
N GLU A 27 28.46 -0.54 -1.96
CA GLU A 27 28.17 0.10 -3.26
C GLU A 27 26.72 -0.11 -3.70
N ILE A 28 26.15 -1.31 -3.50
CA ILE A 28 24.73 -1.56 -3.80
C ILE A 28 23.84 -0.66 -2.93
N ARG A 29 24.15 -0.54 -1.63
CA ARG A 29 23.40 0.32 -0.72
C ARG A 29 23.52 1.79 -1.10
N GLU A 30 24.70 2.27 -1.45
CA GLU A 30 24.92 3.64 -1.94
C GLU A 30 24.09 3.92 -3.20
N ARG A 31 24.01 2.94 -4.11
CA ARG A 31 23.20 3.06 -5.32
C ARG A 31 21.71 3.21 -5.02
N VAL A 32 21.18 2.38 -4.14
CA VAL A 32 19.77 2.46 -3.70
C VAL A 32 19.51 3.77 -2.95
N ASN A 33 20.43 4.18 -2.07
CA ASN A 33 20.34 5.45 -1.36
C ASN A 33 20.29 6.63 -2.33
N LEU A 34 21.12 6.62 -3.39
CA LEU A 34 21.11 7.66 -4.41
C LEU A 34 19.76 7.72 -5.15
N VAL A 35 19.16 6.57 -5.50
CA VAL A 35 17.80 6.55 -6.08
C VAL A 35 16.80 7.23 -5.14
N GLN A 36 16.86 6.91 -3.83
CA GLN A 36 15.96 7.51 -2.84
C GLN A 36 16.22 9.01 -2.63
N GLU A 37 17.47 9.45 -2.67
CA GLU A 37 17.85 10.86 -2.58
C GLU A 37 17.34 11.65 -3.79
N VAL A 38 17.50 11.12 -5.00
CA VAL A 38 16.94 11.69 -6.23
C VAL A 38 15.43 11.76 -6.13
N MET A 39 14.80 10.71 -5.64
CA MET A 39 13.35 10.67 -5.46
C MET A 39 12.87 11.78 -4.51
N ARG A 40 13.56 12.01 -3.38
CA ARG A 40 13.19 13.05 -2.40
C ARG A 40 13.57 14.46 -2.84
N GLY A 41 14.72 14.63 -3.47
CA GLY A 41 15.32 15.93 -3.76
C GLY A 41 14.91 16.52 -5.12
N ILE A 42 14.59 15.68 -6.10
CA ILE A 42 14.36 16.10 -7.49
C ILE A 42 12.97 15.67 -7.97
N MET A 43 12.57 14.43 -7.70
CA MET A 43 11.32 13.89 -8.25
C MET A 43 10.10 14.45 -7.51
N LYS A 44 9.11 14.86 -8.29
CA LYS A 44 7.80 15.34 -7.84
C LYS A 44 6.75 14.24 -7.94
N LYS A 45 6.03 14.00 -6.84
CA LYS A 45 4.83 13.15 -6.81
C LYS A 45 3.80 13.62 -7.85
N ASP A 46 3.12 12.66 -8.47
CA ASP A 46 2.11 12.78 -9.53
C ASP A 46 2.62 13.37 -10.86
N THR A 47 3.92 13.65 -10.96
CA THR A 47 4.60 14.02 -12.23
C THR A 47 5.63 12.97 -12.63
N HIS A 48 6.49 12.58 -11.69
CA HIS A 48 7.59 11.65 -11.95
C HIS A 48 7.28 10.24 -11.46
N TYR A 49 6.43 10.13 -10.44
CA TYR A 49 5.91 8.88 -9.89
C TYR A 49 4.55 9.14 -9.24
N GLY A 50 3.70 8.14 -9.09
CA GLY A 50 2.41 8.28 -8.40
C GLY A 50 1.95 6.99 -7.74
N THR A 51 0.99 7.05 -6.83
CA THR A 51 0.45 5.85 -6.17
C THR A 51 -0.92 5.55 -6.75
N ILE A 52 -1.08 4.35 -7.31
CA ILE A 52 -2.36 3.91 -7.85
C ILE A 52 -3.17 3.27 -6.72
N PRO A 53 -4.50 3.52 -6.62
CA PRO A 53 -5.34 2.86 -5.65
C PRO A 53 -5.12 1.34 -5.64
N SER A 54 -5.04 0.76 -4.45
CA SER A 54 -4.79 -0.68 -4.23
C SER A 54 -3.36 -1.17 -4.53
N THR A 55 -2.40 -0.28 -4.82
CA THR A 55 -0.98 -0.65 -4.95
C THR A 55 -0.13 -0.06 -3.83
N PRO A 56 0.70 -0.87 -3.14
CA PRO A 56 1.49 -0.40 -2.00
C PRO A 56 2.71 0.45 -2.42
N LYS A 57 3.28 0.17 -3.59
CA LYS A 57 4.47 0.85 -4.13
C LYS A 57 4.08 1.92 -5.16
N PRO A 58 4.73 3.09 -5.16
CA PRO A 58 4.52 4.08 -6.21
C PRO A 58 4.91 3.52 -7.58
N THR A 59 4.17 3.89 -8.62
CA THR A 59 4.49 3.59 -10.02
C THR A 59 5.41 4.66 -10.58
N LEU A 60 6.49 4.25 -11.24
CA LEU A 60 7.42 5.16 -11.91
C LEU A 60 6.83 5.62 -13.24
N TYR A 61 6.82 6.94 -13.47
CA TYR A 61 6.38 7.51 -14.74
C TYR A 61 7.56 7.86 -15.63
N LYS A 62 7.28 8.08 -16.92
CA LYS A 62 8.30 8.45 -17.91
C LYS A 62 9.23 9.58 -17.46
N PRO A 63 8.75 10.73 -16.94
CA PRO A 63 9.65 11.80 -16.48
C PRO A 63 10.55 11.35 -15.33
N GLY A 64 10.08 10.47 -14.46
CA GLY A 64 10.89 9.90 -13.38
C GLY A 64 11.99 8.97 -13.89
N ALA A 65 11.67 8.13 -14.86
CA ALA A 65 12.65 7.28 -15.52
C ALA A 65 13.73 8.10 -16.25
N GLU A 66 13.37 9.22 -16.88
CA GLU A 66 14.32 10.15 -17.51
C GLU A 66 15.25 10.81 -16.48
N VAL A 67 14.72 11.23 -15.32
CA VAL A 67 15.53 11.78 -14.21
C VAL A 67 16.54 10.75 -13.71
N LEU A 68 16.14 9.50 -13.54
CA LEU A 68 17.05 8.42 -13.13
C LEU A 68 18.09 8.14 -14.22
N CYS A 69 17.69 8.07 -15.49
CA CYS A 69 18.64 7.88 -16.59
C CYS A 69 19.70 8.99 -16.61
N VAL A 70 19.31 10.25 -16.49
CA VAL A 70 20.27 11.37 -16.43
C VAL A 70 21.18 11.26 -15.21
N THR A 71 20.62 10.93 -14.03
CA THR A 71 21.40 10.83 -12.79
C THR A 71 22.49 9.76 -12.88
N PHE A 72 22.16 8.60 -13.44
CA PHE A 72 23.08 7.46 -13.58
C PHE A 72 23.83 7.45 -14.92
N ARG A 73 23.75 8.54 -15.70
CA ARG A 73 24.38 8.66 -17.03
C ARG A 73 24.03 7.49 -17.95
N ILE A 74 22.77 7.11 -17.98
CA ILE A 74 22.22 6.06 -18.83
C ILE A 74 21.67 6.70 -20.10
N ALA A 75 22.18 6.29 -21.25
CA ALA A 75 21.62 6.57 -22.56
C ALA A 75 20.68 5.42 -22.97
N PRO A 76 19.37 5.66 -23.14
CA PRO A 76 18.45 4.67 -23.67
C PRO A 76 18.60 4.53 -25.19
N ILE A 77 18.87 3.32 -25.65
CA ILE A 77 18.99 2.97 -27.08
C ILE A 77 17.89 1.97 -27.43
N TYR A 78 17.10 2.27 -28.46
CA TYR A 78 15.94 1.45 -28.81
C TYR A 78 16.24 0.53 -29.99
N ARG A 79 15.93 -0.77 -29.81
CA ARG A 79 15.75 -1.73 -30.89
C ARG A 79 14.27 -2.00 -31.05
N ILE A 80 13.71 -1.60 -32.18
CA ILE A 80 12.28 -1.69 -32.47
C ILE A 80 12.04 -2.88 -33.40
N LEU A 81 11.16 -3.78 -32.98
CA LEU A 81 10.61 -4.84 -33.79
C LEU A 81 9.16 -4.52 -34.11
N ASP A 82 8.90 -4.27 -35.39
CA ASP A 82 7.54 -4.11 -35.91
C ASP A 82 6.89 -5.49 -36.10
N LEU A 83 5.79 -5.71 -35.39
CA LEU A 83 4.97 -6.91 -35.43
C LEU A 83 3.56 -6.60 -35.96
N SER A 84 3.41 -5.46 -36.64
CA SER A 84 2.13 -5.00 -37.14
C SER A 84 1.60 -5.89 -38.27
N THR A 85 0.27 -5.94 -38.36
CA THR A 85 -0.47 -6.52 -39.47
C THR A 85 -1.39 -5.44 -40.05
N ASP A 86 -2.05 -5.74 -41.17
CA ASP A 86 -2.96 -4.81 -41.84
C ASP A 86 -4.04 -4.21 -40.92
N LEU A 87 -4.40 -4.90 -39.84
CA LEU A 87 -5.48 -4.51 -38.93
C LEU A 87 -5.01 -4.19 -37.50
N VAL A 88 -3.73 -4.35 -37.21
CA VAL A 88 -3.18 -4.21 -35.86
C VAL A 88 -1.79 -3.59 -35.93
N ALA A 89 -1.63 -2.42 -35.31
CA ALA A 89 -0.30 -1.90 -35.01
C ALA A 89 0.24 -2.62 -33.77
N ARG A 90 1.42 -3.21 -33.85
CA ARG A 90 2.04 -3.91 -32.71
C ARG A 90 3.55 -3.72 -32.77
N PHE A 91 4.12 -3.24 -31.67
CA PHE A 91 5.55 -3.03 -31.56
C PHE A 91 6.08 -3.72 -30.32
N ARG A 92 7.17 -4.46 -30.49
CA ARG A 92 8.02 -4.93 -29.40
C ARG A 92 9.30 -4.12 -29.44
N VAL A 93 9.64 -3.48 -28.33
CA VAL A 93 10.78 -2.58 -28.23
C VAL A 93 11.68 -3.08 -27.12
N THR A 94 12.96 -3.28 -27.43
CA THR A 94 14.02 -3.50 -26.44
C THR A 94 14.75 -2.18 -26.24
N CYS A 95 14.70 -1.62 -25.04
CA CYS A 95 15.48 -0.46 -24.65
C CYS A 95 16.75 -0.95 -23.93
N ILE A 96 17.90 -0.56 -24.45
CA ILE A 96 19.22 -0.89 -23.93
C ILE A 96 19.76 0.35 -23.22
N GLY A 97 20.11 0.21 -21.94
CA GLY A 97 20.78 1.24 -21.18
C GLY A 97 22.29 1.16 -21.42
N GLN A 98 22.86 2.19 -22.02
CA GLN A 98 24.31 2.33 -22.22
C GLN A 98 24.84 3.43 -21.30
N HIS A 99 25.99 3.22 -20.66
CA HIS A 99 26.63 4.28 -19.89
C HIS A 99 27.22 5.35 -20.83
N GLN A 100 26.79 6.61 -20.69
CA GLN A 100 27.09 7.70 -21.62
C GLN A 100 28.58 8.01 -21.83
N VAL A 101 29.45 7.64 -20.89
CA VAL A 101 30.88 7.97 -20.95
C VAL A 101 31.74 6.78 -21.35
N SER A 102 31.36 5.57 -20.91
CA SER A 102 32.17 4.37 -21.12
C SER A 102 31.64 3.49 -22.24
N ASP A 103 30.45 3.78 -22.77
CA ASP A 103 29.72 3.00 -23.77
C ASP A 103 29.42 1.55 -23.34
N ILE A 104 29.64 1.21 -22.06
CA ILE A 104 29.34 -0.10 -21.49
C ILE A 104 27.82 -0.27 -21.43
N MET A 105 27.35 -1.41 -21.92
CA MET A 105 25.95 -1.82 -21.77
C MET A 105 25.67 -2.16 -20.30
N LEU A 106 24.72 -1.46 -19.70
CA LEU A 106 24.35 -1.61 -18.28
C LEU A 106 23.22 -2.61 -18.07
N GLY A 107 22.35 -2.79 -19.07
CA GLY A 107 21.19 -3.68 -19.01
C GLY A 107 20.15 -3.31 -20.05
N GLU A 108 19.03 -4.04 -20.05
CA GLU A 108 17.95 -3.81 -20.99
C GLU A 108 16.57 -3.97 -20.33
N GLY A 109 15.55 -3.45 -21.01
CA GLY A 109 14.15 -3.61 -20.67
C GLY A 109 13.32 -3.75 -21.93
N VAL A 110 12.31 -4.62 -21.87
CA VAL A 110 11.44 -4.91 -23.01
C VAL A 110 10.06 -4.31 -22.74
N GLY A 111 9.53 -3.62 -23.74
CA GLY A 111 8.16 -3.12 -23.75
C GLY A 111 7.44 -3.62 -24.99
N GLU A 112 6.16 -3.98 -24.83
CA GLU A 112 5.28 -4.31 -25.95
C GLU A 112 4.02 -3.45 -25.85
N CYS A 113 3.51 -2.99 -26.99
CA CYS A 113 2.23 -2.32 -27.07
C CYS A 113 1.51 -2.74 -28.35
N SER A 114 0.19 -2.84 -28.29
CA SER A 114 -0.64 -3.21 -29.44
C SER A 114 -1.91 -2.37 -29.52
N SER A 115 -2.31 -1.96 -30.73
CA SER A 115 -3.63 -1.36 -30.97
C SER A 115 -4.79 -2.33 -30.69
N ALA A 116 -4.49 -3.63 -30.49
CA ALA A 116 -5.47 -4.61 -30.04
C ALA A 116 -5.75 -4.55 -28.52
N GLU A 117 -4.97 -3.82 -27.72
CA GLU A 117 -5.29 -3.54 -26.31
C GLU A 117 -6.63 -2.81 -26.22
N GLU A 118 -7.46 -3.14 -25.23
CA GLU A 118 -8.85 -2.65 -25.17
C GLU A 118 -8.96 -1.12 -25.20
N LYS A 119 -8.03 -0.43 -24.53
CA LYS A 119 -7.97 1.04 -24.45
C LYS A 119 -7.69 1.73 -25.79
N TYR A 120 -7.08 1.03 -26.75
CA TYR A 120 -6.80 1.54 -28.09
C TYR A 120 -7.81 1.00 -29.12
N LYS A 121 -8.17 -0.27 -28.98
CA LYS A 121 -9.03 -0.99 -29.91
C LYS A 121 -10.42 -0.37 -30.05
N TRP A 122 -10.93 0.23 -28.97
CA TRP A 122 -12.31 0.71 -28.90
C TRP A 122 -12.37 2.19 -28.55
N ARG A 123 -13.13 2.95 -29.36
CA ARG A 123 -13.51 4.33 -29.06
C ARG A 123 -15.03 4.44 -28.91
N ALA A 124 -15.49 5.49 -28.23
CA ALA A 124 -16.91 5.81 -28.22
C ALA A 124 -17.39 6.08 -29.65
N ALA A 125 -18.59 5.59 -29.98
CA ALA A 125 -19.27 6.00 -31.19
C ALA A 125 -19.62 7.50 -31.08
N VAL A 126 -19.43 8.24 -32.17
CA VAL A 126 -19.75 9.67 -32.26
C VAL A 126 -21.26 9.88 -32.13
N CYS A 127 -22.04 9.01 -32.77
CA CYS A 127 -23.50 9.05 -32.74
C CYS A 127 -24.12 7.65 -32.94
N ALA A 128 -25.45 7.56 -32.81
CA ALA A 128 -26.17 6.31 -32.98
C ALA A 128 -26.11 5.81 -34.43
N GLU A 129 -26.08 6.71 -35.41
CA GLU A 129 -26.01 6.41 -36.83
C GLU A 129 -24.67 5.73 -37.17
N GLU A 130 -23.54 6.27 -36.69
CA GLU A 130 -22.22 5.65 -36.86
C GLU A 130 -22.21 4.23 -36.28
N PHE A 131 -22.72 4.07 -35.06
CA PHE A 131 -22.80 2.76 -34.42
C PHE A 131 -23.66 1.78 -35.23
N ASN A 132 -24.81 2.22 -35.72
CA ASN A 132 -25.76 1.38 -36.46
C ASN A 132 -25.26 0.98 -37.85
N LEU A 133 -24.51 1.85 -38.53
CA LEU A 133 -23.89 1.59 -39.84
C LEU A 133 -22.58 0.80 -39.74
N THR A 134 -21.88 0.88 -38.60
CA THR A 134 -20.66 0.10 -38.38
C THR A 134 -20.99 -1.40 -38.39
N PRO A 135 -20.23 -2.24 -39.11
CA PRO A 135 -20.42 -3.69 -39.10
C PRO A 135 -20.43 -4.26 -37.69
N GLU A 136 -21.24 -5.30 -37.45
CA GLU A 136 -21.41 -5.88 -36.11
C GLU A 136 -20.10 -6.38 -35.50
N ILE A 137 -19.19 -6.90 -36.33
CA ILE A 137 -17.84 -7.33 -35.94
C ILE A 137 -16.90 -6.19 -35.49
N MET A 138 -17.26 -4.94 -35.78
CA MET A 138 -16.47 -3.73 -35.53
C MET A 138 -17.12 -2.80 -34.51
N ARG A 139 -18.23 -3.20 -33.89
CA ARG A 139 -18.91 -2.44 -32.84
C ARG A 139 -19.18 -3.31 -31.63
N ARG A 140 -19.37 -2.69 -30.47
CA ARG A 140 -19.80 -3.37 -29.25
C ARG A 140 -20.57 -2.47 -28.31
N LEU A 141 -21.39 -3.07 -27.46
CA LEU A 141 -21.94 -2.44 -26.26
C LEU A 141 -21.03 -2.80 -25.08
N LYS A 142 -20.36 -1.79 -24.51
CA LYS A 142 -19.57 -1.95 -23.28
C LYS A 142 -20.44 -1.66 -22.07
N PHE A 143 -20.45 -2.59 -21.11
CA PHE A 143 -21.14 -2.44 -19.83
C PHE A 143 -20.14 -2.05 -18.74
N TYR A 144 -20.56 -1.17 -17.85
CA TYR A 144 -19.78 -0.71 -16.71
C TYR A 144 -20.38 -1.24 -15.40
N LYS A 145 -19.53 -1.34 -14.36
CA LYS A 145 -19.93 -1.82 -13.02
C LYS A 145 -21.05 -1.00 -12.39
N ASN A 146 -21.18 0.28 -12.74
CA ASN A 146 -22.26 1.17 -12.28
C ASN A 146 -23.60 0.96 -13.01
N GLY A 147 -23.71 -0.07 -13.87
CA GLY A 147 -24.90 -0.30 -14.70
C GLY A 147 -24.97 0.56 -15.96
N GLY A 148 -23.99 1.44 -16.19
CA GLY A 148 -23.88 2.24 -17.40
C GLY A 148 -23.56 1.38 -18.63
N LYS A 149 -23.92 1.89 -19.80
CA LYS A 149 -23.57 1.30 -21.10
C LYS A 149 -22.99 2.35 -22.03
N ALA A 150 -22.02 1.97 -22.84
CA ALA A 150 -21.47 2.79 -23.92
C ALA A 150 -21.47 2.03 -25.24
N THR A 151 -21.88 2.71 -26.31
CA THR A 151 -21.70 2.26 -27.68
C THR A 151 -20.27 2.55 -28.11
N GLN A 152 -19.56 1.52 -28.57
CA GLN A 152 -18.19 1.63 -29.01
C GLN A 152 -18.01 1.04 -30.40
N VAL A 153 -17.11 1.65 -31.16
CA VAL A 153 -16.68 1.19 -32.49
C VAL A 153 -15.17 0.99 -32.49
N ARG A 154 -14.69 0.13 -33.40
CA ARG A 154 -13.26 -0.16 -33.54
C ARG A 154 -12.53 1.06 -34.08
N THR A 155 -11.36 1.35 -33.51
CA THR A 155 -10.46 2.41 -33.98
C THR A 155 -9.61 1.92 -35.15
N GLU A 156 -9.24 2.84 -36.06
CA GLU A 156 -8.30 2.57 -37.14
C GLU A 156 -6.88 2.33 -36.57
N ALA A 157 -6.24 1.25 -37.00
CA ALA A 157 -4.94 0.84 -36.48
C ALA A 157 -3.82 1.80 -36.95
N ALA A 158 -3.93 2.31 -38.18
CA ALA A 158 -2.95 3.24 -38.75
C ALA A 158 -2.85 4.54 -37.91
N ASP A 159 -3.99 5.10 -37.50
CA ASP A 159 -4.05 6.31 -36.67
C ASP A 159 -3.40 6.12 -35.30
N LEU A 160 -3.40 4.89 -34.80
CA LEU A 160 -2.85 4.54 -33.50
C LEU A 160 -1.38 4.11 -33.57
N SER A 161 -0.83 3.83 -34.75
CA SER A 161 0.49 3.21 -34.90
C SER A 161 1.61 3.96 -34.16
N ASN A 162 1.69 5.29 -34.34
CA ASN A 162 2.68 6.11 -33.64
C ASN A 162 2.45 6.15 -32.11
N THR A 163 1.19 6.17 -31.68
CA THR A 163 0.84 6.11 -30.25
C THR A 163 1.27 4.80 -29.64
N VAL A 164 1.01 3.68 -30.31
CA VAL A 164 1.41 2.34 -29.89
C VAL A 164 2.93 2.23 -29.83
N LEU A 165 3.65 2.70 -30.85
CA LEU A 165 5.11 2.72 -30.86
C LEU A 165 5.70 3.52 -29.69
N LYS A 166 5.22 4.75 -29.49
CA LYS A 166 5.68 5.61 -28.38
C LYS A 166 5.40 4.97 -27.02
N MET A 167 4.27 4.27 -26.89
CA MET A 167 3.93 3.55 -25.67
C MET A 167 4.82 2.34 -25.44
N ALA A 168 5.14 1.56 -26.49
CA ALA A 168 6.10 0.46 -26.39
C ALA A 168 7.49 0.97 -25.97
N CYS A 169 7.96 2.08 -26.55
CA CYS A 169 9.21 2.73 -26.13
C CYS A 169 9.16 3.21 -24.67
N LYS A 170 8.03 3.80 -24.23
CA LYS A 170 7.83 4.22 -22.83
C LYS A 170 8.00 3.03 -21.87
N ARG A 171 7.26 1.94 -22.11
CA ARG A 171 7.30 0.72 -21.30
C ARG A 171 8.71 0.13 -21.25
N ALA A 172 9.36 0.02 -22.41
CA ALA A 172 10.73 -0.49 -22.53
C ALA A 172 11.74 0.36 -21.74
N MET A 173 11.63 1.69 -21.82
CA MET A 173 12.52 2.61 -21.10
C MET A 173 12.34 2.52 -19.58
N ILE A 174 11.09 2.46 -19.10
CA ILE A 174 10.80 2.32 -17.67
C ILE A 174 11.36 0.99 -17.16
N ALA A 175 11.07 -0.12 -17.85
CA ALA A 175 11.60 -1.44 -17.51
C ALA A 175 13.13 -1.45 -17.48
N MET A 176 13.79 -0.88 -18.50
CA MET A 176 15.25 -0.78 -18.54
C MET A 176 15.79 0.03 -17.37
N THR A 177 15.15 1.16 -17.06
CA THR A 177 15.59 2.03 -15.97
C THR A 177 15.50 1.31 -14.63
N LEU A 178 14.40 0.60 -14.36
CA LEU A 178 14.23 -0.17 -13.14
C LEU A 178 15.25 -1.30 -13.02
N ASN A 179 15.48 -2.04 -14.12
CA ASN A 179 16.45 -3.13 -14.17
C ASN A 179 17.88 -2.63 -13.94
N VAL A 180 18.27 -1.55 -14.62
CA VAL A 180 19.63 -1.01 -14.51
C VAL A 180 19.86 -0.40 -13.14
N THR A 181 18.91 0.37 -12.59
CA THR A 181 19.09 1.10 -11.33
C THR A 181 18.74 0.29 -10.08
N ALA A 182 18.18 -0.92 -10.26
CA ALA A 182 17.61 -1.75 -9.19
C ALA A 182 16.49 -1.07 -8.39
N ALA A 183 15.76 -0.14 -9.02
CA ALA A 183 14.74 0.67 -8.36
C ALA A 183 13.35 0.00 -8.28
N SER A 184 13.24 -1.30 -8.61
CA SER A 184 11.99 -2.07 -8.52
C SER A 184 11.55 -2.36 -7.08
N ASP A 185 12.45 -2.19 -6.11
CA ASP A 185 12.13 -2.22 -4.68
C ASP A 185 11.29 -1.00 -4.28
N ILE A 186 11.58 0.16 -4.87
CA ILE A 186 10.91 1.45 -4.63
C ILE A 186 9.69 1.61 -5.54
N PHE A 187 9.81 1.29 -6.83
CA PHE A 187 8.79 1.58 -7.83
C PHE A 187 8.18 0.33 -8.47
N THR A 188 6.91 0.43 -8.84
CA THR A 188 6.24 -0.47 -9.77
C THR A 188 6.30 0.07 -11.20
N GLN A 189 5.97 -0.78 -12.17
CA GLN A 189 5.99 -0.47 -13.59
C GLN A 189 4.61 -0.67 -14.22
N ASP A 190 4.24 0.22 -15.14
CA ASP A 190 3.12 0.11 -16.07
C ASP A 190 1.73 -0.22 -15.45
N ILE A 191 1.57 -0.05 -14.13
CA ILE A 191 0.29 -0.30 -13.44
C ILE A 191 -0.77 0.72 -13.86
N GLU A 192 -0.35 1.94 -14.24
CA GLU A 192 -1.27 2.98 -14.75
C GLU A 192 -1.94 2.57 -16.05
N ASP A 193 -1.29 1.68 -16.79
CA ASP A 193 -1.71 1.23 -18.10
C ASP A 193 -2.63 -0.01 -18.07
N LEU A 194 -2.79 -0.63 -16.89
CA LEU A 194 -3.60 -1.83 -16.66
C LEU A 194 -5.05 -1.47 -16.26
N PRO A 195 -6.07 -2.18 -16.79
CA PRO A 195 -7.43 -2.14 -16.27
C PRO A 195 -7.45 -2.48 -14.78
N GLU A 196 -8.35 -1.86 -14.03
CA GLU A 196 -8.44 -2.05 -12.58
C GLU A 196 -8.60 -3.52 -12.18
N GLU A 197 -9.29 -4.32 -12.99
CA GLU A 197 -9.48 -5.75 -12.80
C GLU A 197 -8.20 -6.58 -12.96
N LEU A 198 -7.24 -6.10 -13.74
CA LEU A 198 -5.99 -6.79 -14.06
C LEU A 198 -4.80 -6.26 -13.26
N ARG A 199 -5.01 -5.25 -12.40
CA ARG A 199 -4.00 -4.81 -11.45
C ARG A 199 -3.87 -5.88 -10.37
N SER A 200 -3.00 -6.86 -10.60
CA SER A 200 -2.56 -7.81 -9.57
C SER A 200 -2.14 -7.03 -8.32
N GLN A 201 -2.53 -7.53 -7.14
CA GLN A 201 -1.93 -7.06 -5.89
C GLN A 201 -0.48 -7.55 -5.87
N ASP A 202 0.45 -6.79 -6.45
CA ASP A 202 1.87 -6.98 -6.19
C ASP A 202 2.09 -6.66 -4.71
N ALA A 203 1.95 -7.70 -3.88
CA ALA A 203 2.19 -7.71 -2.45
C ALA A 203 3.71 -7.69 -2.17
N GLY A 204 4.43 -6.80 -2.85
CA GLY A 204 5.73 -6.36 -2.36
C GLY A 204 5.47 -5.45 -1.16
N GLU A 205 5.90 -5.87 0.03
CA GLU A 205 5.92 -5.00 1.19
C GLU A 205 6.56 -3.66 0.79
N PRO A 206 5.91 -2.51 1.08
CA PRO A 206 6.47 -1.22 0.71
C PRO A 206 7.82 -1.06 1.39
N ALA A 207 8.87 -0.71 0.64
CA ALA A 207 10.15 -0.32 1.21
C ALA A 207 9.89 0.92 2.09
N LEU A 208 9.91 0.72 3.40
CA LEU A 208 9.70 1.78 4.40
C LEU A 208 10.82 2.82 4.24
N SER A 209 10.46 4.11 4.19
CA SER A 209 11.47 5.17 4.24
C SER A 209 12.26 5.10 5.55
N ALA A 210 13.48 5.62 5.60
CA ALA A 210 14.27 5.63 6.85
C ALA A 210 13.50 6.25 8.02
N LEU A 211 12.71 7.30 7.74
CA LEU A 211 11.82 7.95 8.70
C LEU A 211 10.69 6.99 9.13
N ALA A 212 10.08 6.26 8.19
CA ALA A 212 9.09 5.25 8.51
C ALA A 212 9.67 4.13 9.39
N ILE A 213 10.87 3.63 9.07
CA ILE A 213 11.57 2.60 9.86
C ILE A 213 11.79 3.10 11.29
N GLU A 214 12.33 4.30 11.46
CA GLU A 214 12.61 4.90 12.77
C GLU A 214 11.34 5.04 13.62
N TRP A 215 10.28 5.64 13.06
CA TRP A 215 9.07 5.93 13.81
C TRP A 215 8.20 4.69 14.04
N VAL A 216 8.18 3.74 13.11
CA VAL A 216 7.54 2.43 13.33
C VAL A 216 8.27 1.65 14.42
N ALA A 217 9.61 1.66 14.44
CA ALA A 217 10.38 1.03 15.51
C ALA A 217 10.09 1.67 16.89
N LYS A 218 10.03 3.01 16.95
CA LYS A 218 9.65 3.75 18.17
C LYS A 218 8.23 3.42 18.63
N ALA A 219 7.28 3.31 17.70
CA ALA A 219 5.90 2.92 18.03
C ALA A 219 5.84 1.52 18.61
N ASN A 220 6.51 0.55 17.98
CA ASN A 220 6.53 -0.84 18.43
C ASN A 220 7.26 -1.01 19.78
N ALA A 221 8.28 -0.20 20.05
CA ALA A 221 9.05 -0.23 21.30
C ALA A 221 8.36 0.48 22.47
N ALA A 222 7.26 1.21 22.26
CA ALA A 222 6.57 1.93 23.32
C ALA A 222 6.04 0.96 24.39
N PRO A 223 6.46 1.09 25.67
CA PRO A 223 6.09 0.12 26.71
C PRO A 223 4.71 0.39 27.31
N THR A 224 4.23 1.64 27.29
CA THR A 224 2.93 2.04 27.83
C THR A 224 2.07 2.79 26.81
N ALA A 225 0.77 2.93 27.10
CA ALA A 225 -0.15 3.71 26.26
C ALA A 225 0.19 5.21 26.25
N GLU A 226 0.77 5.72 27.35
CA GLU A 226 1.22 7.11 27.48
C GLU A 226 2.46 7.36 26.62
N ASP A 227 3.43 6.43 26.63
CA ASP A 227 4.61 6.48 25.76
C ASP A 227 4.21 6.40 24.28
N LEU A 228 3.24 5.56 23.95
CA LEU A 228 2.73 5.44 22.59
C LEU A 228 2.06 6.74 22.12
N ALA A 229 1.37 7.47 23.01
CA ALA A 229 0.77 8.77 22.70
C ALA A 229 1.84 9.86 22.49
N LEU A 230 2.94 9.84 23.26
CA LEU A 230 4.09 10.73 23.05
C LEU A 230 4.78 10.44 21.70
N VAL A 231 5.00 9.16 21.40
CA VAL A 231 5.55 8.72 20.11
C VAL A 231 4.64 9.14 18.96
N TRP A 232 3.31 8.97 19.09
CA TRP A 232 2.33 9.45 18.10
C TRP A 232 2.48 10.94 17.82
N LYS A 233 2.48 11.78 18.86
CA LYS A 233 2.59 13.24 18.72
C LYS A 233 3.89 13.65 18.05
N ALA A 234 5.01 13.05 18.45
CA ALA A 234 6.33 13.36 17.90
C ALA A 234 6.49 12.85 16.46
N GLY A 235 6.02 11.63 16.18
CA GLY A 235 6.07 11.01 14.85
C GLY A 235 5.19 11.72 13.83
N VAL A 236 3.95 12.08 14.19
CA VAL A 236 3.07 12.86 13.31
C VAL A 236 3.69 14.22 12.97
N LYS A 237 4.31 14.90 13.94
CA LYS A 237 5.01 16.16 13.69
C LYS A 237 6.16 15.99 12.70
N ALA A 238 7.08 15.04 12.97
CA ALA A 238 8.25 14.80 12.13
C ALA A 238 7.88 14.35 10.71
N ILE A 239 6.88 13.48 10.57
CA ILE A 239 6.40 12.98 9.28
C ILE A 239 5.70 14.08 8.47
N ASN A 240 4.94 14.96 9.12
CA ASN A 240 4.29 16.10 8.45
C ASN A 240 5.31 17.14 7.98
N GLU A 241 6.35 17.41 8.78
CA GLU A 241 7.47 18.28 8.38
C GLU A 241 8.22 17.72 7.16
N ALA A 242 8.42 16.40 7.12
CA ALA A 242 9.06 15.70 6.01
C ALA A 242 8.16 15.49 4.78
N LYS A 243 6.85 15.74 4.90
CA LYS A 243 5.83 15.48 3.86
C LYS A 243 5.85 14.04 3.31
N ASP A 244 6.18 13.06 4.17
CA ASP A 244 6.31 11.66 3.80
C ASP A 244 5.00 10.88 4.03
N ALA A 245 4.16 10.81 2.99
CA ALA A 245 2.87 10.13 3.05
C ALA A 245 3.01 8.62 3.31
N THR A 246 4.09 7.99 2.83
CA THR A 246 4.35 6.56 3.01
C THR A 246 4.70 6.27 4.47
N ALA A 247 5.54 7.11 5.08
CA ALA A 247 5.81 7.05 6.51
C ALA A 247 4.55 7.28 7.34
N SER A 248 3.67 8.20 6.93
CA SER A 248 2.43 8.45 7.67
C SER A 248 1.54 7.21 7.73
N ASN A 249 1.39 6.47 6.63
CA ASN A 249 0.52 5.30 6.60
C ASN A 249 1.10 4.16 7.45
N ALA A 250 2.38 3.84 7.25
CA ALA A 250 3.07 2.80 8.00
C ALA A 250 3.10 3.08 9.51
N PHE A 251 3.39 4.33 9.89
CA PHE A 251 3.42 4.74 11.29
C PHE A 251 2.05 4.64 11.96
N LYS A 252 0.99 5.05 11.26
CA LYS A 252 -0.40 4.93 11.77
C LYS A 252 -0.77 3.48 12.03
N THR A 253 -0.49 2.60 11.08
CA THR A 253 -0.75 1.16 11.22
C THR A 253 -0.01 0.58 12.42
N ALA A 254 1.27 0.91 12.59
CA ALA A 254 2.08 0.43 13.73
C ALA A 254 1.54 0.93 15.09
N VAL A 255 1.14 2.21 15.17
CA VAL A 255 0.59 2.78 16.41
C VAL A 255 -0.76 2.14 16.76
N THR A 256 -1.64 1.92 15.78
CA THR A 256 -2.91 1.24 16.02
C THR A 256 -2.69 -0.19 16.52
N ALA A 257 -1.84 -0.97 15.83
CA ALA A 257 -1.52 -2.34 16.23
C ALA A 257 -0.89 -2.39 17.64
N ARG A 258 0.08 -1.50 17.94
CA ARG A 258 0.67 -1.44 19.28
C ARG A 258 -0.36 -1.06 20.33
N GLY A 259 -1.24 -0.10 20.05
CA GLY A 259 -2.33 0.29 20.95
C GLY A 259 -3.27 -0.86 21.27
N GLU A 260 -3.60 -1.70 20.28
CA GLU A 260 -4.37 -2.93 20.49
C GLU A 260 -3.61 -3.93 21.36
N THR A 261 -2.31 -4.14 21.13
CA THR A 261 -1.51 -5.04 21.99
C THR A 261 -1.41 -4.54 23.44
N LEU A 262 -1.28 -3.23 23.66
CA LEU A 262 -1.22 -2.65 25.00
C LEU A 262 -2.57 -2.71 25.72
N LYS A 263 -3.68 -2.57 24.98
CA LYS A 263 -5.03 -2.79 25.52
C LYS A 263 -5.27 -4.26 25.87
N ALA A 264 -4.78 -5.19 25.06
CA ALA A 264 -4.88 -6.63 25.32
C ALA A 264 -3.96 -7.10 26.46
N ALA A 265 -2.82 -6.41 26.67
CA ALA A 265 -1.87 -6.69 27.75
C ALA A 265 -2.27 -6.07 29.09
N GLN A 266 -3.24 -5.15 29.13
CA GLN A 266 -3.91 -4.80 30.38
C GLN A 266 -4.83 -5.96 30.77
N PRO A 267 -4.57 -6.69 31.87
CA PRO A 267 -5.47 -7.74 32.30
C PRO A 267 -6.84 -7.12 32.53
N ALA A 268 -7.89 -7.76 32.01
CA ALA A 268 -9.27 -7.40 32.28
C ALA A 268 -9.52 -7.49 33.80
N ALA A 269 -9.29 -6.38 34.50
CA ALA A 269 -9.67 -6.21 35.88
C ALA A 269 -11.20 -6.13 35.92
N LYS A 270 -11.83 -7.27 36.18
CA LYS A 270 -13.17 -7.29 36.79
C LYS A 270 -13.07 -6.40 38.04
N PRO A 271 -13.89 -5.33 38.20
CA PRO A 271 -13.73 -4.44 39.34
C PRO A 271 -13.96 -5.25 40.62
N ALA A 272 -12.91 -5.37 41.44
CA ALA A 272 -13.04 -5.88 42.79
C ALA A 272 -13.95 -4.90 43.55
N ALA A 273 -15.07 -5.41 44.08
CA ALA A 273 -15.98 -4.65 44.92
C ALA A 273 -15.19 -4.02 46.06
N GLN A 274 -15.26 -2.69 46.20
CA GLN A 274 -14.87 -2.04 47.44
C GLN A 274 -15.72 -2.67 48.57
N PRO A 275 -15.15 -2.98 49.75
CA PRO A 275 -15.95 -3.46 50.86
C PRO A 275 -17.04 -2.42 51.16
N LEU A 276 -18.29 -2.88 51.30
CA LEU A 276 -19.46 -2.05 51.59
C LEU A 276 -19.16 -1.14 52.79
N SER A 277 -19.58 0.13 52.71
CA SER A 277 -19.54 1.02 53.87
C SER A 277 -20.39 0.44 55.01
N ALA A 278 -20.08 0.76 56.27
CA ALA A 278 -20.85 0.24 57.42
C ALA A 278 -22.36 0.47 57.27
N ALA A 279 -22.77 1.64 56.78
CA ALA A 279 -24.16 1.95 56.49
C ALA A 279 -24.77 1.09 55.36
N ALA A 280 -24.00 0.76 54.31
CA ALA A 280 -24.47 -0.10 53.24
C ALA A 280 -24.53 -1.58 53.67
N ALA A 281 -23.65 -1.99 54.59
CA ALA A 281 -23.68 -3.33 55.19
C ALA A 281 -24.89 -3.52 56.12
N GLU A 282 -25.27 -2.50 56.89
CA GLU A 282 -26.50 -2.52 57.70
C GLU A 282 -27.75 -2.63 56.81
N ILE A 283 -27.84 -1.83 55.75
CA ILE A 283 -28.97 -1.91 54.80
C ILE A 283 -29.01 -3.27 54.10
N LEU A 284 -27.85 -3.86 53.78
CA LEU A 284 -27.81 -5.21 53.23
C LEU A 284 -28.36 -6.24 54.22
N ALA A 285 -27.99 -6.16 55.50
CA ALA A 285 -28.51 -7.05 56.54
C ALA A 285 -30.03 -6.89 56.73
N ASP A 286 -30.55 -5.66 56.72
CA ASP A 286 -31.99 -5.42 56.75
C ASP A 286 -32.69 -6.03 55.54
N MET A 287 -32.10 -5.91 54.34
CA MET A 287 -32.64 -6.52 53.12
C MET A 287 -32.57 -8.05 53.14
N GLU A 288 -31.63 -8.67 53.85
CA GLU A 288 -31.61 -10.11 54.07
C GLU A 288 -32.79 -10.57 54.94
N VAL A 289 -33.12 -9.82 56.00
CA VAL A 289 -34.28 -10.10 56.85
C VAL A 289 -35.57 -9.93 56.06
N VAL A 290 -35.70 -8.84 55.31
CA VAL A 290 -36.87 -8.59 54.44
C VAL A 290 -36.99 -9.65 53.34
N ALA A 291 -35.87 -10.18 52.84
CA ALA A 291 -35.89 -11.31 51.90
C ALA A 291 -36.50 -12.55 52.55
N ASP A 292 -36.26 -12.82 53.83
CA ASP A 292 -36.87 -13.96 54.54
C ASP A 292 -38.40 -13.84 54.69
N ASP A 293 -38.99 -12.64 54.52
CA ASP A 293 -40.45 -12.43 54.50
C ASP A 293 -41.10 -12.72 53.13
N GLY A 294 -40.30 -13.07 52.12
CA GLY A 294 -40.76 -13.53 50.81
C GLY A 294 -40.68 -12.49 49.68
N VAL A 295 -40.86 -12.98 48.45
CA VAL A 295 -40.55 -12.24 47.21
C VAL A 295 -41.33 -10.93 47.07
N GLU A 296 -42.61 -10.91 47.45
CA GLU A 296 -43.45 -9.70 47.30
C GLU A 296 -43.00 -8.57 48.23
N VAL A 297 -42.70 -8.90 49.49
CA VAL A 297 -42.23 -7.94 50.51
C VAL A 297 -40.83 -7.45 50.15
N PHE A 298 -39.96 -8.35 49.68
CA PHE A 298 -38.64 -8.00 49.19
C PHE A 298 -38.68 -7.08 47.97
N ALA A 299 -39.49 -7.38 46.96
CA ALA A 299 -39.58 -6.54 45.76
C ALA A 299 -40.11 -5.13 46.06
N ALA A 300 -41.10 -5.01 46.95
CA ALA A 300 -41.62 -3.72 47.40
C ALA A 300 -40.57 -2.91 48.16
N SER A 301 -39.84 -3.55 49.07
CA SER A 301 -38.82 -2.91 49.90
C SER A 301 -37.58 -2.53 49.09
N TRP A 302 -37.14 -3.40 48.17
CA TRP A 302 -36.07 -3.07 47.23
C TRP A 302 -36.44 -1.86 46.36
N GLY A 303 -37.69 -1.81 45.88
CA GLY A 303 -38.21 -0.70 45.08
C GLY A 303 -38.30 0.64 45.82
N SER A 304 -38.42 0.63 47.14
CA SER A 304 -38.46 1.85 47.97
C SER A 304 -37.08 2.42 48.29
N LEU A 305 -36.00 1.65 48.10
CA LEU A 305 -34.63 2.14 48.26
C LEU A 305 -34.28 3.20 47.21
N SER A 306 -33.43 4.14 47.60
CA SER A 306 -32.88 5.13 46.66
C SER A 306 -32.10 4.44 45.54
N LYS A 307 -32.09 5.03 44.34
CA LYS A 307 -31.37 4.49 43.18
C LYS A 307 -29.86 4.34 43.42
N SER A 308 -29.29 5.22 44.26
CA SER A 308 -27.89 5.14 44.69
C SER A 308 -27.63 3.92 45.58
N THR A 309 -28.55 3.65 46.51
CA THR A 309 -28.48 2.47 47.40
C THR A 309 -28.67 1.17 46.61
N GLN A 310 -29.64 1.13 45.69
CA GLN A 310 -29.84 -0.02 44.80
C GLN A 310 -28.60 -0.32 43.95
N ASN A 311 -27.95 0.70 43.40
CA ASN A 311 -26.71 0.51 42.62
C ASN A 311 -25.55 -0.02 43.49
N THR A 312 -25.49 0.42 44.75
CA THR A 312 -24.48 -0.04 45.71
C THR A 312 -24.67 -1.51 46.09
N LEU A 313 -25.93 -1.93 46.27
CA LEU A 313 -26.30 -3.30 46.66
C LEU A 313 -26.54 -4.24 45.47
N ALA A 314 -26.56 -3.73 44.24
CA ALA A 314 -26.83 -4.49 43.02
C ALA A 314 -26.03 -5.81 42.90
N PRO A 315 -24.74 -5.89 43.29
CA PRO A 315 -24.01 -7.15 43.25
C PRO A 315 -24.59 -8.26 44.15
N HIS A 316 -25.38 -7.90 45.16
CA HIS A 316 -25.99 -8.83 46.13
C HIS A 316 -27.46 -9.14 45.80
N TYR A 317 -28.06 -8.49 44.80
CA TYR A 317 -29.48 -8.62 44.47
C TYR A 317 -29.89 -10.06 44.16
N ASP A 318 -29.11 -10.77 43.34
CA ASP A 318 -29.43 -12.13 42.94
C ASP A 318 -29.44 -13.10 44.14
N ALA A 319 -28.53 -12.89 45.11
CA ALA A 319 -28.48 -13.68 46.32
C ALA A 319 -29.69 -13.42 47.23
N LEU A 320 -30.09 -12.15 47.38
CA LEU A 320 -31.27 -11.74 48.15
C LEU A 320 -32.58 -12.25 47.52
N MET A 321 -32.72 -12.14 46.20
CA MET A 321 -33.86 -12.68 45.46
C MET A 321 -33.95 -14.20 45.57
N ALA A 322 -32.83 -14.90 45.47
CA ALA A 322 -32.80 -16.35 45.66
C ALA A 322 -33.19 -16.74 47.09
N ARG A 323 -32.81 -15.94 48.10
CA ARG A 323 -33.22 -16.11 49.50
C ARG A 323 -34.73 -15.90 49.65
N ALA A 324 -35.28 -14.82 49.08
CA ALA A 324 -36.71 -14.54 49.13
C ALA A 324 -37.59 -15.58 48.42
N GLN A 325 -37.08 -16.18 47.35
CA GLN A 325 -37.76 -17.29 46.68
C GLN A 325 -37.80 -18.56 47.53
N LYS A 326 -36.81 -18.78 48.40
CA LYS A 326 -36.75 -19.94 49.31
C LYS A 326 -37.66 -19.79 50.53
N ALA A 327 -37.89 -18.57 51.01
CA ALA A 327 -38.75 -18.30 52.18
C ALA A 327 -40.18 -18.85 52.03
N ARG A 328 -40.70 -18.94 50.79
CA ARG A 328 -42.02 -19.51 50.50
C ARG A 328 -42.14 -21.03 50.69
N GLY A 329 -41.04 -21.72 51.04
CA GLY A 329 -41.01 -23.16 51.29
C GLY A 329 -41.23 -23.58 52.75
N ALA A 330 -41.50 -22.65 53.67
CA ALA A 330 -41.59 -22.92 55.12
C ALA A 330 -42.86 -22.35 55.79
N ALA A 331 -44.02 -22.47 55.13
CA ALA A 331 -45.35 -22.32 55.75
C ALA A 331 -46.23 -23.52 55.38
#